data_AF-L8HIP7-F1
#
_entry.id   AF-L8HIP7-F1
#
_cell.length_a   1.000
_cell.length_b   1.000
_cell.length_c   1.000
_cell.angle_alpha   90.00
_cell.angle_beta   90.00
_cell.angle_gamma   90.00
#
_symmetry.space_group_name_H-M   'P 1'
#
loop_
_entity.id
_entity.type
_entity.pdbx_description
1 polymer ?
#
loop_
_entity_poly.entity_id
_entity_poly.type
_entity_poly.pdbx_seq_one_letter_code
_entity_poly.pdbx_strand_id
1 'polypeptide(L)'
;MDGATDKLQYTGDHYGGVLIDADALPGDLVVFGQMLEASLAQWRDEEKRGVWLKVPSTKAHLISIAVELGFAFHHADPAYVMLTLWLPKKTPSTLPGFASHYVGVGGVVINDKTQEILVVKERNGPITKIWKFPGGMLELGEEIKDGVVREVKEETGIDAVQSDLYFVCRLEPLSFDIKKQDSEIEECKWMPISEFVGLPYYKGLYKKIIDLAAKSAGEGGYRGLAVENLPIVFRSGTNTLYHAASL
;
A
#
# COMPACT_ATOMS: atom_id res chain seq x y z
N MET A 1 -36.17 20.79 -24.01
CA MET A 1 -35.05 19.86 -24.26
C MET A 1 -33.96 20.30 -23.31
N ASP A 2 -33.88 19.63 -22.17
CA ASP A 2 -33.02 20.02 -21.07
C ASP A 2 -31.55 19.81 -21.45
N GLY A 3 -30.71 20.80 -21.13
CA GLY A 3 -29.31 20.86 -21.53
C GLY A 3 -28.53 19.66 -20.98
N ALA A 4 -28.20 18.72 -21.86
CA ALA A 4 -27.24 17.69 -21.55
C ALA A 4 -25.88 18.35 -21.29
N THR A 5 -25.32 18.13 -20.10
CA THR A 5 -23.98 18.58 -19.75
C THR A 5 -22.98 18.00 -20.76
N ASP A 6 -22.24 18.83 -21.50
CA ASP A 6 -21.27 18.39 -22.52
C ASP A 6 -20.00 17.72 -21.95
N LYS A 7 -19.94 17.51 -20.62
CA LYS A 7 -18.73 17.09 -19.89
C LYS A 7 -19.07 16.18 -18.72
N LEU A 8 -18.09 15.36 -18.33
CA LEU A 8 -18.21 14.42 -17.22
C LEU A 8 -18.19 15.15 -15.88
N GLN A 9 -19.03 14.69 -14.95
CA GLN A 9 -18.98 15.15 -13.56
C GLN A 9 -17.73 14.58 -12.88
N TYR A 10 -17.11 15.38 -12.01
CA TYR A 10 -15.89 14.98 -11.32
C TYR A 10 -15.75 15.70 -9.97
N THR A 11 -14.91 15.14 -9.12
CA THR A 11 -14.40 15.79 -7.90
C THR A 11 -12.90 16.01 -8.04
N GLY A 12 -12.41 17.16 -7.57
CA GLY A 12 -10.97 17.46 -7.55
C GLY A 12 -10.32 17.01 -6.24
N ASP A 13 -9.07 16.56 -6.29
CA ASP A 13 -8.26 16.34 -5.09
C ASP A 13 -7.31 17.51 -4.79
N HIS A 14 -6.70 17.52 -3.60
CA HIS A 14 -5.75 18.55 -3.16
C HIS A 14 -4.46 18.61 -4.00
N TYR A 15 -4.22 17.58 -4.80
CA TYR A 15 -3.06 17.43 -5.68
C TYR A 15 -3.43 17.78 -7.14
N GLY A 16 -4.54 18.47 -7.40
CA GLY A 16 -4.93 18.83 -8.77
C GLY A 16 -5.26 17.62 -9.64
N GLY A 17 -5.55 16.48 -9.02
CA GLY A 17 -6.13 15.32 -9.67
C GLY A 17 -7.65 15.45 -9.84
N VAL A 18 -8.19 14.58 -10.68
CA VAL A 18 -9.59 14.52 -11.11
C VAL A 18 -10.09 13.11 -10.85
N LEU A 19 -11.17 12.99 -10.07
CA LEU A 19 -11.91 11.74 -9.89
C LEU A 19 -13.26 11.86 -10.59
N ILE A 20 -13.41 11.15 -11.70
CA ILE A 20 -14.65 11.13 -12.49
C ILE A 20 -15.75 10.42 -11.68
N ASP A 21 -16.94 11.03 -11.62
CA ASP A 21 -18.09 10.44 -10.96
C ASP A 21 -18.60 9.22 -11.75
N ALA A 22 -18.50 8.05 -11.12
CA ALA A 22 -18.88 6.77 -11.70
C ALA A 22 -20.40 6.63 -11.92
N ASP A 23 -21.19 7.25 -11.04
CA ASP A 23 -22.65 7.16 -11.08
C ASP A 23 -23.21 8.02 -12.21
N ALA A 24 -22.53 9.14 -12.50
CA ALA A 24 -22.87 10.07 -13.58
C ALA A 24 -22.39 9.64 -14.98
N LEU A 25 -21.72 8.48 -15.13
CA LEU A 25 -21.23 8.05 -16.44
C LEU A 25 -22.39 7.79 -17.43
N PRO A 26 -22.34 8.32 -18.66
CA PRO A 26 -23.33 8.01 -19.69
C PRO A 26 -23.25 6.52 -20.09
N GLY A 27 -24.39 5.95 -20.47
CA GLY A 27 -24.46 4.54 -20.90
C GLY A 27 -24.09 4.32 -22.37
N ASP A 28 -24.16 5.35 -23.21
CA ASP A 28 -23.86 5.27 -24.64
C ASP A 28 -22.38 5.53 -24.93
N LEU A 29 -21.78 4.72 -25.84
CA LEU A 29 -20.36 4.80 -26.16
C LEU A 29 -19.95 6.10 -26.84
N VAL A 30 -20.78 6.59 -27.75
CA VAL A 30 -20.49 7.81 -28.54
C VAL A 30 -20.59 9.01 -27.63
N VAL A 31 -21.66 9.09 -26.82
CA VAL A 31 -21.84 10.15 -25.83
C VAL A 31 -20.71 10.13 -24.80
N PHE A 32 -20.34 8.97 -24.28
CA PHE A 32 -19.21 8.83 -23.37
C PHE A 32 -17.90 9.34 -23.97
N GLY A 33 -17.57 8.91 -25.18
CA GLY A 33 -16.35 9.33 -25.88
C GLY A 33 -16.28 10.84 -26.06
N GLN A 34 -17.35 11.45 -26.56
CA GLN A 34 -17.43 12.90 -26.77
C GLN A 34 -17.28 13.68 -25.46
N MET A 35 -17.99 13.27 -24.40
CA MET A 35 -17.90 13.91 -23.10
C MET A 35 -16.50 13.74 -22.48
N LEU A 36 -15.88 12.56 -22.63
CA LEU A 36 -14.55 12.29 -22.09
C LEU A 36 -13.49 13.12 -22.83
N GLU A 37 -13.51 13.20 -24.16
CA GLU A 37 -12.61 14.04 -24.94
C GLU A 37 -12.72 15.52 -24.55
N ALA A 38 -13.94 16.04 -24.46
CA ALA A 38 -14.20 17.43 -24.06
C ALA A 38 -13.71 17.72 -22.64
N SER A 39 -13.89 16.76 -21.72
CA SER A 39 -13.42 16.88 -20.33
C SER A 39 -11.89 16.84 -20.24
N LEU A 40 -11.24 15.93 -20.97
CA LEU A 40 -9.77 15.84 -21.04
C LEU A 40 -9.13 17.10 -21.62
N ALA A 41 -9.76 17.73 -22.61
CA ALA A 41 -9.30 19.01 -23.15
C ALA A 41 -9.33 20.11 -22.08
N GLN A 42 -10.47 20.28 -21.39
CA GLN A 42 -10.59 21.23 -20.29
C GLN A 42 -9.56 20.99 -19.20
N TRP A 43 -9.41 19.75 -18.72
CA TRP A 43 -8.50 19.46 -17.62
C TRP A 43 -7.04 19.69 -17.98
N ARG A 44 -6.66 19.58 -19.25
CA ARG A 44 -5.33 19.99 -19.73
C ARG A 44 -5.14 21.50 -19.66
N ASP A 45 -6.15 22.27 -20.07
CA ASP A 45 -6.12 23.74 -20.02
C ASP A 45 -6.11 24.26 -18.57
N GLU A 46 -6.76 23.54 -17.66
CA GLU A 46 -6.76 23.81 -16.21
C GLU A 46 -5.52 23.25 -15.47
N GLU A 47 -4.53 22.75 -16.21
CA GLU A 47 -3.29 22.17 -15.66
C GLU A 47 -3.52 21.07 -14.61
N LYS A 48 -4.62 20.31 -14.75
CA LYS A 48 -4.87 19.12 -13.94
C LYS A 48 -3.84 18.04 -14.24
N ARG A 49 -3.66 17.14 -13.28
CA ARG A 49 -2.60 16.14 -13.31
C ARG A 49 -3.12 14.74 -13.59
N GLY A 50 -3.42 13.98 -12.54
CA GLY A 50 -3.92 12.61 -12.66
C GLY A 50 -5.43 12.56 -12.78
N VAL A 51 -5.93 11.76 -13.73
CA VAL A 51 -7.36 11.51 -13.92
C VAL A 51 -7.66 10.07 -13.56
N TRP A 52 -8.64 9.87 -12.69
CA TRP A 52 -9.12 8.58 -12.20
C TRP A 52 -10.51 8.32 -12.75
N LEU A 53 -10.69 7.17 -13.38
CA LEU A 53 -11.94 6.72 -13.97
C LEU A 53 -12.32 5.36 -13.39
N LYS A 54 -13.35 5.36 -12.54
CA LYS A 54 -13.99 4.16 -12.04
C LYS A 54 -15.11 3.75 -12.97
N VAL A 55 -14.96 2.61 -13.67
CA VAL A 55 -15.99 2.07 -14.56
C VAL A 55 -16.67 0.88 -13.87
N PRO A 56 -17.96 0.99 -13.49
CA PRO A 56 -18.72 -0.15 -12.97
C PRO A 56 -18.75 -1.31 -13.96
N SER A 57 -18.79 -2.55 -13.46
CA SER A 57 -18.87 -3.74 -14.33
C SER A 57 -20.10 -3.73 -15.25
N THR A 58 -21.19 -3.09 -14.83
CA THR A 58 -22.41 -2.86 -15.63
C THR A 58 -22.22 -1.89 -16.81
N LYS A 59 -21.11 -1.13 -16.83
CA LYS A 59 -20.72 -0.20 -17.90
C LYS A 59 -19.37 -0.58 -18.52
N ALA A 60 -18.96 -1.85 -18.43
CA ALA A 60 -17.66 -2.32 -18.89
C ALA A 60 -17.38 -2.06 -20.38
N HIS A 61 -18.42 -1.92 -21.21
CA HIS A 61 -18.27 -1.56 -22.62
C HIS A 61 -17.61 -0.18 -22.82
N LEU A 62 -17.69 0.73 -21.85
CA LEU A 62 -17.04 2.05 -21.91
C LEU A 62 -15.50 1.99 -21.82
N ILE A 63 -14.95 0.87 -21.34
CA ILE A 63 -13.51 0.71 -21.09
C ILE A 63 -12.70 0.86 -22.37
N SER A 64 -13.18 0.33 -23.51
CA SER A 64 -12.44 0.40 -24.78
C SER A 64 -12.20 1.85 -25.20
N ILE A 65 -13.22 2.70 -25.07
CA ILE A 65 -13.14 4.13 -25.38
C ILE A 65 -12.14 4.83 -24.47
N ALA A 66 -12.16 4.53 -23.16
CA ALA A 66 -11.20 5.12 -22.23
C ALA A 66 -9.75 4.76 -22.58
N VAL A 67 -9.50 3.49 -22.91
CA VAL A 67 -8.15 3.00 -23.29
C VAL A 67 -7.68 3.64 -24.61
N GLU A 68 -8.56 3.77 -25.60
CA GLU A 68 -8.26 4.49 -26.85
C GLU A 68 -7.85 5.95 -26.62
N LEU A 69 -8.44 6.59 -25.60
CA LEU A 69 -8.10 7.95 -25.18
C LEU A 69 -6.89 8.03 -24.22
N GLY A 70 -6.19 6.91 -24.03
CA GLY A 70 -4.89 6.85 -23.36
C GLY A 70 -4.96 6.45 -21.88
N PHE A 71 -6.13 6.09 -21.35
CA PHE A 71 -6.21 5.54 -20.00
C PHE A 71 -5.53 4.17 -19.93
N ALA A 72 -4.84 3.92 -18.82
CA ALA A 72 -4.27 2.62 -18.49
C ALA A 72 -5.02 1.96 -17.34
N PHE A 73 -5.06 0.62 -17.34
CA PHE A 73 -5.57 -0.14 -16.20
C PHE A 73 -4.72 0.13 -14.97
N HIS A 74 -5.38 0.40 -13.84
CA HIS A 74 -4.73 0.52 -12.55
C HIS A 74 -5.03 -0.70 -11.69
N HIS A 75 -6.29 -0.94 -11.33
CA HIS A 75 -6.70 -2.13 -10.58
C HIS A 75 -8.15 -2.48 -10.90
N ALA A 76 -8.61 -3.63 -10.42
CA ALA A 76 -9.99 -4.06 -10.56
C ALA A 76 -10.48 -4.71 -9.27
N ASP A 77 -11.78 -4.60 -9.07
CA ASP A 77 -12.58 -5.31 -8.09
C ASP A 77 -13.72 -6.03 -8.85
N PRO A 78 -14.38 -7.07 -8.31
CA PRO A 78 -15.51 -7.68 -8.99
C PRO A 78 -16.60 -6.69 -9.45
N ALA A 79 -16.78 -5.57 -8.75
CA ALA A 79 -17.79 -4.57 -9.09
C ALA A 79 -17.33 -3.51 -10.10
N TYR A 80 -16.03 -3.30 -10.34
CA TYR A 80 -15.55 -2.22 -11.21
C TYR A 80 -14.09 -2.38 -11.66
N VAL A 81 -13.71 -1.62 -12.69
CA VAL A 81 -12.32 -1.43 -13.09
C VAL A 81 -11.93 0.03 -12.84
N MET A 82 -10.78 0.24 -12.21
CA MET A 82 -10.15 1.56 -12.09
C MET A 82 -9.15 1.75 -13.22
N LEU A 83 -9.32 2.84 -13.98
CA LEU A 83 -8.36 3.31 -14.96
C LEU A 83 -7.78 4.65 -14.55
N THR A 84 -6.55 4.92 -15.00
CA THR A 84 -5.89 6.20 -14.75
C THR A 84 -5.26 6.78 -16.01
N LEU A 85 -5.14 8.10 -16.06
CA LEU A 85 -4.43 8.83 -17.09
C LEU A 85 -3.64 9.98 -16.45
N TRP A 86 -2.35 10.07 -16.78
CA TRP A 86 -1.52 11.21 -16.40
C TRP A 86 -1.50 12.24 -17.54
N LEU A 87 -2.01 13.45 -17.31
CA LEU A 87 -2.10 14.49 -18.33
C LEU A 87 -0.77 15.21 -18.62
N PRO A 88 0.10 15.53 -17.63
CA PRO A 88 1.34 16.25 -17.89
C PRO A 88 2.31 15.46 -18.77
N LYS A 89 2.70 16.04 -19.91
CA LYS A 89 3.65 15.41 -20.86
C LYS A 89 5.12 15.62 -20.50
N LYS A 90 5.43 16.66 -19.72
CA LYS A 90 6.81 17.08 -19.41
C LYS A 90 7.34 16.52 -18.09
N THR A 91 6.47 15.96 -17.25
CA THR A 91 6.83 15.41 -15.94
C THR A 91 6.40 13.95 -15.86
N PRO A 92 7.20 13.07 -15.23
CA PRO A 92 6.80 11.70 -15.00
C PRO A 92 5.51 11.63 -14.18
N SER A 93 4.76 10.55 -14.35
CA SER A 93 3.57 10.29 -13.53
C SER A 93 3.98 10.11 -12.07
N THR A 94 3.29 10.82 -11.18
CA THR A 94 3.42 10.64 -9.72
C THR A 94 2.21 9.91 -9.15
N LEU A 95 1.37 9.30 -10.00
CA LEU A 95 0.29 8.45 -9.52
C LEU A 95 0.89 7.22 -8.84
N PRO A 96 0.35 6.81 -7.67
CA PRO A 96 0.80 5.58 -7.04
C PRO A 96 0.56 4.40 -7.97
N GLY A 97 1.45 3.40 -7.92
CA GLY A 97 1.20 2.13 -8.58
C GLY A 97 0.06 1.36 -7.92
N PHE A 98 -0.49 0.36 -8.61
CA PHE A 98 -1.44 -0.57 -8.01
C PHE A 98 -0.75 -1.53 -7.03
N ALA A 99 -1.53 -2.05 -6.08
CA ALA A 99 -1.06 -3.09 -5.18
C ALA A 99 -0.70 -4.35 -5.98
N SER A 100 0.60 -4.59 -6.16
CA SER A 100 1.13 -5.67 -6.99
C SER A 100 1.57 -6.89 -6.19
N HIS A 101 1.59 -6.79 -4.86
CA HIS A 101 2.14 -7.81 -3.98
C HIS A 101 1.05 -8.47 -3.16
N TYR A 102 1.12 -9.79 -3.11
CA TYR A 102 0.40 -10.64 -2.18
C TYR A 102 1.13 -10.63 -0.84
N VAL A 103 0.46 -10.17 0.21
CA VAL A 103 1.00 -10.18 1.58
C VAL A 103 0.43 -11.39 2.32
N GLY A 104 1.31 -12.32 2.69
CA GLY A 104 0.95 -13.45 3.55
C GLY A 104 1.35 -13.18 5.00
N VAL A 105 0.61 -13.76 5.93
CA VAL A 105 0.86 -13.69 7.37
C VAL A 105 0.95 -15.10 7.95
N GLY A 106 1.80 -15.25 8.97
CA GLY A 106 1.97 -16.51 9.70
C GLY A 106 1.99 -16.26 11.21
N GLY A 107 1.14 -16.98 11.94
CA GLY A 107 1.00 -16.84 13.38
C GLY A 107 1.87 -17.85 14.13
N VAL A 108 2.84 -17.35 14.90
CA VAL A 108 3.53 -18.18 15.89
C VAL A 108 2.77 -18.08 17.20
N VAL A 109 2.08 -19.16 17.57
CA VAL A 109 1.32 -19.24 18.82
C VAL A 109 2.03 -20.21 19.75
N ILE A 110 2.46 -19.70 20.91
CA ILE A 110 3.20 -20.46 21.93
C ILE A 110 2.30 -20.63 23.16
N ASN A 111 2.19 -21.86 23.66
CA ASN A 111 1.61 -22.14 24.96
C ASN A 111 2.69 -22.00 26.04
N ASP A 112 2.81 -20.83 26.66
CA ASP A 112 3.85 -20.55 27.66
C ASP A 112 3.84 -21.50 28.87
N LYS A 113 2.68 -22.11 29.18
CA LYS A 113 2.57 -23.04 30.31
C LYS A 113 3.24 -24.39 30.02
N THR A 114 3.15 -24.86 28.79
CA THR A 114 3.64 -26.19 28.37
C THR A 114 4.88 -26.12 27.49
N GLN A 115 5.26 -24.91 27.04
CA GLN A 115 6.35 -24.68 26.09
C GLN A 115 6.14 -25.41 24.75
N GLU A 116 4.89 -25.46 24.29
CA GLU A 116 4.49 -26.05 23.01
C GLU A 116 4.14 -24.97 21.98
N ILE A 117 4.31 -25.28 20.69
CA ILE A 117 4.03 -24.37 19.57
C ILE A 117 2.89 -24.93 18.71
N LEU A 118 1.97 -24.06 18.30
CA LEU A 118 0.85 -24.42 17.43
C LEU A 118 1.33 -24.53 15.98
N VAL A 119 1.04 -25.67 15.34
CA VAL A 119 1.40 -25.94 13.95
C VAL A 119 0.23 -26.60 13.21
N VAL A 120 0.15 -26.37 11.92
CA VAL A 120 -0.86 -26.92 11.02
C VAL A 120 -0.21 -27.66 9.85
N LYS A 121 -1.01 -28.48 9.17
CA LYS A 121 -0.58 -29.29 8.03
C LYS A 121 -1.64 -29.25 6.95
N GLU A 122 -1.31 -28.65 5.81
CA GLU A 122 -2.28 -28.44 4.72
C GLU A 122 -2.76 -29.77 4.14
N ARG A 123 -4.08 -29.88 3.95
CA ARG A 123 -4.70 -31.03 3.26
C ARG A 123 -4.53 -30.95 1.74
N ASN A 124 -4.73 -29.76 1.16
CA ASN A 124 -4.86 -29.56 -0.29
C ASN A 124 -4.06 -28.35 -0.83
N GLY A 125 -3.02 -27.91 -0.12
CA GLY A 125 -2.23 -26.75 -0.55
C GLY A 125 -1.03 -27.11 -1.43
N PRO A 126 -0.30 -26.10 -1.94
CA PRO A 126 0.86 -26.30 -2.80
C PRO A 126 1.99 -27.08 -2.10
N ILE A 127 2.00 -27.10 -0.76
CA ILE A 127 2.98 -27.81 0.05
C ILE A 127 2.28 -28.78 1.00
N THR A 128 1.90 -29.93 0.47
CA THR A 128 1.28 -31.00 1.28
C THR A 128 2.34 -31.74 2.13
N LYS A 129 1.89 -32.33 3.23
CA LYS A 129 2.66 -33.26 4.08
C LYS A 129 3.76 -32.68 4.98
N ILE A 130 3.92 -31.36 5.08
CA ILE A 130 4.81 -30.70 6.05
C ILE A 130 4.04 -29.97 7.16
N TRP A 131 4.68 -29.78 8.31
CA TRP A 131 4.16 -28.92 9.38
C TRP A 131 4.61 -27.48 9.13
N LYS A 132 3.68 -26.52 9.23
CA LYS A 132 3.93 -25.08 9.10
C LYS A 132 3.22 -24.34 10.24
N PHE A 133 3.52 -23.05 10.40
CA PHE A 133 2.69 -22.19 11.24
C PHE A 133 1.33 -21.94 10.57
N PRO A 134 0.26 -21.75 11.38
CA PRO A 134 -1.01 -21.30 10.83
C PRO A 134 -0.84 -19.95 10.14
N GLY A 135 -1.55 -19.74 9.03
CA GLY A 135 -1.38 -18.53 8.25
C GLY A 135 -1.81 -18.66 6.80
N GLY A 136 -2.07 -17.50 6.22
CA GLY A 136 -2.61 -17.37 4.88
C GLY A 136 -2.41 -15.97 4.33
N MET A 137 -3.28 -15.60 3.38
CA MET A 137 -3.19 -14.35 2.64
C MET A 137 -4.00 -13.28 3.34
N LEU A 138 -3.50 -12.04 3.35
CA LEU A 138 -4.33 -10.90 3.76
C LEU A 138 -5.39 -10.61 2.72
N GLU A 139 -6.58 -10.28 3.22
CA GLU A 139 -7.64 -9.72 2.40
C GLU A 139 -7.36 -8.24 2.06
N LEU A 140 -7.98 -7.73 1.00
CA LEU A 140 -7.79 -6.34 0.58
C LEU A 140 -8.32 -5.39 1.68
N GLY A 141 -7.45 -4.53 2.19
CA GLY A 141 -7.78 -3.59 3.27
C GLY A 141 -7.74 -4.19 4.67
N GLU A 142 -7.39 -5.49 4.81
CA GLU A 142 -7.19 -6.14 6.09
C GLU A 142 -5.85 -5.71 6.71
N GLU A 143 -5.85 -5.33 7.98
CA GLU A 143 -4.62 -5.11 8.72
C GLU A 143 -3.90 -6.45 8.95
N ILE A 144 -2.56 -6.45 8.89
CA ILE A 144 -1.74 -7.64 9.17
C ILE A 144 -2.16 -8.34 10.48
N LYS A 145 -2.53 -7.53 11.48
CA LYS A 145 -2.95 -8.01 12.80
C LYS A 145 -4.26 -8.77 12.80
N ASP A 146 -5.21 -8.29 12.02
CA ASP A 146 -6.52 -8.91 11.94
C ASP A 146 -6.42 -10.19 11.11
N GLY A 147 -5.66 -10.15 10.01
CA GLY A 147 -5.45 -11.31 9.16
C GLY A 147 -4.72 -12.44 9.87
N VAL A 148 -3.67 -12.19 10.66
CA VAL A 148 -3.00 -13.30 11.37
C VAL A 148 -3.90 -13.92 12.44
N VAL A 149 -4.69 -13.10 13.15
CA VAL A 149 -5.63 -13.58 14.16
C VAL A 149 -6.75 -14.38 13.51
N ARG A 150 -7.30 -13.89 12.39
CA ARG A 150 -8.30 -14.59 11.58
C ARG A 150 -7.77 -15.93 11.10
N GLU A 151 -6.60 -15.96 10.46
CA GLU A 151 -6.00 -17.20 9.93
C GLU A 151 -5.74 -18.24 11.02
N VAL A 152 -5.19 -17.83 12.17
CA VAL A 152 -5.03 -18.73 13.34
C VAL A 152 -6.39 -19.28 13.77
N LYS A 153 -7.41 -18.43 13.86
CA LYS A 153 -8.75 -18.84 14.28
C LYS A 153 -9.41 -19.77 13.27
N GLU A 154 -9.30 -19.49 11.98
CA GLU A 154 -9.91 -20.28 10.90
C GLU A 154 -9.28 -21.67 10.78
N GLU A 155 -7.95 -21.76 10.84
CA GLU A 155 -7.25 -23.04 10.68
C GLU A 155 -7.25 -23.90 11.95
N THR A 156 -7.36 -23.29 13.14
CA THR A 156 -7.14 -24.00 14.42
C THR A 156 -8.24 -23.85 15.47
N GLY A 157 -9.13 -22.86 15.33
CA GLY A 157 -10.16 -22.52 16.31
C GLY A 157 -9.65 -21.76 17.54
N ILE A 158 -8.34 -21.50 17.65
CA ILE A 158 -7.74 -20.79 18.80
C ILE A 158 -7.85 -19.27 18.62
N ASP A 159 -8.27 -18.56 19.67
CA ASP A 159 -8.23 -17.11 19.71
C ASP A 159 -6.82 -16.62 20.08
N ALA A 160 -6.31 -15.68 19.29
CA ALA A 160 -5.02 -15.02 19.51
C ALA A 160 -5.20 -13.50 19.49
N VAL A 161 -4.30 -12.77 20.14
CA VAL A 161 -4.29 -11.31 20.13
C VAL A 161 -2.95 -10.86 19.58
N GLN A 162 -2.97 -10.10 18.48
CA GLN A 162 -1.79 -9.37 18.02
C GLN A 162 -1.93 -7.88 18.37
N SER A 163 -0.81 -7.24 18.69
CA SER A 163 -0.73 -5.78 18.86
C SER A 163 -0.42 -5.09 17.54
N ASP A 164 -0.66 -3.77 17.47
CA ASP A 164 -0.38 -2.94 16.29
C ASP A 164 1.05 -3.15 15.75
N LEU A 165 1.18 -3.21 14.43
CA LEU A 165 2.45 -3.44 13.76
C LEU A 165 2.98 -2.15 13.15
N TYR A 166 4.09 -1.65 13.69
CA TYR A 166 4.75 -0.43 13.22
C TYR A 166 6.24 -0.69 12.98
N PHE A 167 6.67 -0.62 11.71
CA PHE A 167 8.07 -0.84 11.34
C PHE A 167 8.84 0.48 11.27
N VAL A 168 9.96 0.53 11.98
CA VAL A 168 10.93 1.63 11.88
C VAL A 168 12.25 1.05 11.39
N CYS A 169 12.68 1.49 10.21
CA CYS A 169 13.90 1.01 9.58
C CYS A 169 15.03 2.02 9.77
N ARG A 170 16.19 1.56 10.22
CA ARG A 170 17.43 2.35 10.13
C ARG A 170 17.98 2.25 8.71
N LEU A 171 18.23 3.39 8.10
CA LEU A 171 18.74 3.50 6.73
C LEU A 171 20.12 4.16 6.74
N GLU A 172 20.94 3.83 5.75
CA GLU A 172 22.21 4.52 5.49
C GLU A 172 22.02 5.48 4.32
N PRO A 173 22.29 6.78 4.49
CA PRO A 173 22.12 7.75 3.41
C PRO A 173 23.18 7.56 2.33
N LEU A 174 22.78 7.63 1.07
CA LEU A 174 23.70 7.66 -0.08
C LEU A 174 24.14 9.08 -0.45
N SER A 175 23.44 10.10 0.06
CA SER A 175 23.76 11.53 -0.08
C SER A 175 23.21 12.29 1.12
N PHE A 176 23.79 13.46 1.40
CA PHE A 176 23.39 14.36 2.48
C PHE A 176 22.65 15.60 1.98
N ASP A 177 22.51 15.78 0.66
CA ASP A 177 21.80 16.91 0.07
C ASP A 177 20.29 16.70 0.14
N ILE A 178 19.58 17.61 0.83
CA ILE A 178 18.12 17.54 0.98
C ILE A 178 17.44 18.15 -0.24
N LYS A 179 16.53 17.39 -0.85
CA LYS A 179 15.56 17.88 -1.86
C LYS A 179 14.16 17.66 -1.30
N LYS A 180 13.59 18.70 -0.68
CA LYS A 180 12.27 18.64 -0.05
C LYS A 180 11.16 18.56 -1.11
N GLN A 181 10.14 17.77 -0.85
CA GLN A 181 8.91 17.74 -1.64
C GLN A 181 7.93 18.79 -1.11
N ASP A 182 7.89 19.97 -1.74
CA ASP A 182 7.10 21.12 -1.27
C ASP A 182 5.57 20.90 -1.26
N SER A 183 5.07 19.90 -1.99
CA SER A 183 3.63 19.62 -2.04
C SER A 183 3.07 19.00 -0.75
N GLU A 184 3.93 18.45 0.10
CA GLU A 184 3.54 17.62 1.25
C GLU A 184 4.30 17.99 2.52
N ILE A 185 5.58 18.36 2.38
CA ILE A 185 6.48 18.55 3.52
C ILE A 185 6.73 20.04 3.73
N GLU A 186 6.39 20.53 4.92
CA GLU A 186 6.60 21.93 5.33
C GLU A 186 8.09 22.24 5.49
N GLU A 187 8.81 21.46 6.30
CA GLU A 187 10.24 21.63 6.59
C GLU A 187 10.97 20.27 6.59
N CYS A 188 12.22 20.24 6.11
CA CYS A 188 13.08 19.04 6.14
C CYS A 188 14.53 19.45 6.40
N LYS A 189 15.16 18.88 7.44
CA LYS A 189 16.54 19.17 7.83
C LYS A 189 17.21 17.96 8.48
N TRP A 190 18.55 17.95 8.45
CA TRP A 190 19.33 17.10 9.34
C TRP A 190 19.30 17.71 10.74
N MET A 191 18.79 16.96 11.71
CA MET A 191 18.74 17.38 13.11
C MET A 191 19.72 16.54 13.94
N PRO A 192 20.52 17.16 14.83
CA PRO A 192 21.31 16.41 15.81
C PRO A 192 20.44 15.46 16.63
N ILE A 193 20.88 14.21 16.81
CA ILE A 193 20.12 13.20 17.58
C ILE A 193 19.83 13.68 19.00
N SER A 194 20.81 14.32 19.65
CA SER A 194 20.67 14.88 20.99
C SER A 194 19.59 15.95 21.08
N GLU A 195 19.46 16.79 20.03
CA GLU A 195 18.41 17.80 19.92
C GLU A 195 17.04 17.13 19.78
N PHE A 196 16.90 16.16 18.87
CA PHE A 196 15.62 15.48 18.63
C PHE A 196 15.14 14.69 19.85
N VAL A 197 16.04 14.00 20.55
CA VAL A 197 15.76 13.26 21.79
C VAL A 197 15.29 14.20 22.91
N GLY A 198 15.78 15.44 22.93
CA GLY A 198 15.47 16.45 23.95
C GLY A 198 14.15 17.19 23.76
N LEU A 199 13.43 16.98 22.65
CA LEU A 199 12.17 17.66 22.38
C LEU A 199 11.07 17.22 23.38
N PRO A 200 10.39 18.16 24.07
CA PRO A 200 9.58 17.84 25.25
C PRO A 200 8.20 17.25 24.96
N TYR A 201 7.77 17.23 23.68
CA TYR A 201 6.39 16.92 23.30
C TYR A 201 6.17 15.46 22.84
N TYR A 202 7.23 14.68 22.57
CA TYR A 202 7.07 13.27 22.19
C TYR A 202 6.81 12.36 23.40
N LYS A 203 5.77 11.53 23.32
CA LYS A 203 5.36 10.56 24.36
C LYS A 203 5.00 9.21 23.73
N GLY A 204 4.87 8.16 24.56
CA GLY A 204 4.40 6.84 24.14
C GLY A 204 5.27 6.20 23.05
N LEU A 205 4.62 5.69 22.00
CA LEU A 205 5.26 5.00 20.86
C LEU A 205 6.39 5.83 20.24
N TYR A 206 6.14 7.11 19.92
CA TYR A 206 7.13 7.97 19.28
C TYR A 206 8.36 8.20 20.17
N LYS A 207 8.18 8.43 21.47
CA LYS A 207 9.32 8.55 22.39
C LYS A 207 10.16 7.27 22.43
N LYS A 208 9.51 6.11 22.46
CA LYS A 208 10.19 4.82 22.44
C LYS A 208 11.00 4.61 21.15
N ILE A 209 10.43 4.97 19.99
CA ILE A 209 11.11 4.90 18.69
C ILE A 209 12.35 5.80 18.68
N ILE A 210 12.20 7.05 19.12
CA ILE A 210 13.30 8.03 19.17
C ILE A 210 14.45 7.51 20.03
N ASP A 211 14.14 6.96 21.22
CA ASP A 211 15.14 6.41 22.12
C ASP A 211 15.85 5.18 21.52
N LEU A 212 15.13 4.32 20.79
CA LEU A 212 15.72 3.18 20.07
C LEU A 212 16.61 3.62 18.91
N ALA A 213 16.20 4.65 18.15
CA ALA A 213 16.99 5.23 17.06
C ALA A 213 18.28 5.89 17.59
N ALA A 214 18.20 6.61 18.71
CA ALA A 214 19.38 7.17 19.35
C ALA A 214 20.36 6.07 19.84
N LYS A 215 19.84 4.98 20.40
CA LYS A 215 20.65 3.83 20.83
C LYS A 215 21.30 3.09 19.66
N SER A 216 20.65 3.00 18.51
CA SER A 216 21.23 2.34 17.32
C SER A 216 22.30 3.20 16.63
N ALA A 217 22.29 4.52 16.85
CA ALA A 217 23.31 5.43 16.33
C ALA A 217 24.58 5.52 17.21
N GLY A 218 24.49 5.21 18.51
CA GLY A 218 25.62 5.19 19.45
C GLY A 218 26.17 3.79 19.74
N GLU A 219 27.14 3.68 20.66
CA GLU A 219 27.76 2.42 21.11
C GLU A 219 26.80 1.51 21.94
N GLY A 220 25.50 1.84 21.99
CA GLY A 220 24.49 1.29 22.91
C GLY A 220 23.78 0.01 22.48
N GLY A 221 24.24 -0.66 21.42
CA GLY A 221 23.92 -2.08 21.17
C GLY A 221 22.51 -2.42 20.66
N TYR A 222 21.66 -1.45 20.27
CA TYR A 222 20.38 -1.79 19.64
C TYR A 222 20.56 -2.05 18.14
N ARG A 223 20.57 -3.34 17.75
CA ARG A 223 20.78 -3.78 16.36
C ARG A 223 19.48 -4.05 15.58
N GLY A 224 18.33 -3.96 16.25
CA GLY A 224 17.02 -4.17 15.61
C GLY A 224 16.85 -5.57 15.03
N LEU A 225 16.20 -5.65 13.87
CA LEU A 225 16.12 -6.87 13.09
C LEU A 225 17.24 -6.88 12.03
N ALA A 226 18.01 -7.96 11.99
CA ALA A 226 18.89 -8.28 10.88
C ALA A 226 18.07 -8.80 9.69
N VAL A 227 18.63 -8.62 8.50
CA VAL A 227 18.00 -8.96 7.23
C VAL A 227 18.88 -9.98 6.52
N GLU A 228 18.32 -11.14 6.23
CA GLU A 228 18.98 -12.21 5.49
C GLU A 228 18.20 -12.58 4.24
N ASN A 229 18.87 -12.71 3.10
CA ASN A 229 18.25 -13.27 1.89
C ASN A 229 18.49 -14.77 1.85
N LEU A 230 17.44 -15.54 2.08
CA LEU A 230 17.50 -16.99 2.20
C LEU A 230 16.82 -17.67 1.01
N PRO A 231 17.35 -18.79 0.51
CA PRO A 231 16.71 -19.56 -0.54
C PRO A 231 15.37 -20.13 -0.03
N ILE A 232 14.36 -20.11 -0.89
CA ILE A 232 13.05 -20.69 -0.57
C ILE A 232 13.13 -22.18 -0.84
N VAL A 233 12.81 -23.00 0.17
CA VAL A 233 12.88 -24.47 0.04
C VAL A 233 11.76 -25.01 -0.86
N PHE A 234 10.63 -24.29 -0.94
CA PHE A 234 9.38 -24.79 -1.55
C PHE A 234 9.08 -24.22 -2.94
N ARG A 235 9.88 -23.27 -3.45
CA ARG A 235 9.82 -22.74 -4.81
C ARG A 235 11.18 -22.14 -5.20
N SER A 236 11.42 -21.94 -6.49
CA SER A 236 12.61 -21.21 -6.94
C SER A 236 12.58 -19.75 -6.47
N GLY A 237 13.74 -19.23 -6.07
CA GLY A 237 13.91 -17.84 -5.60
C GLY A 237 14.44 -17.75 -4.16
N THR A 238 14.52 -16.52 -3.68
CA THR A 238 14.91 -16.17 -2.31
C THR A 238 13.81 -15.37 -1.64
N ASN A 239 13.68 -15.49 -0.32
CA ASN A 239 12.87 -14.63 0.53
C ASN A 239 13.79 -13.87 1.48
N THR A 240 13.37 -12.68 1.86
CA THR A 240 14.06 -11.90 2.87
C THR A 240 13.50 -12.24 4.25
N LEU A 241 14.35 -12.73 5.15
CA LEU A 241 14.05 -12.97 6.56
C LEU A 241 14.48 -11.75 7.37
N TYR A 242 13.53 -11.19 8.12
CA TYR A 242 13.80 -10.20 9.17
C TYR A 242 13.78 -10.92 10.51
N HIS A 243 14.90 -10.95 11.24
CA HIS A 243 15.00 -11.66 12.52
C HIS A 243 15.81 -10.83 13.52
N ALA A 244 15.69 -11.12 14.82
CA ALA A 244 16.47 -10.41 15.83
C ALA A 244 17.97 -10.48 15.49
N ALA A 245 18.62 -9.31 15.41
CA ALA A 245 20.06 -9.25 15.20
C ALA A 245 20.77 -9.85 16.42
N SER A 246 21.74 -10.73 16.16
CA SER A 246 22.58 -11.31 17.22
C SER A 246 23.39 -10.22 17.94
N LEU A 247 23.52 -10.36 19.26
CA LEU A 247 24.39 -9.54 20.11
C LEU A 247 25.86 -9.74 19.74
#